data_AF-A0A0B7A313-F1
#
_entry.id   AF-A0A0B7A313-F1
#
_cell.length_a   1.000
_cell.length_b   1.000
_cell.length_c   1.000
_cell.angle_alpha   90.00
_cell.angle_beta   90.00
_cell.angle_gamma   90.00
#
_symmetry.space_group_name_H-M   'P 1'
#
loop_
_entity.id
_entity.type
_entity.pdbx_description
1 polymer ?
#
loop_
_entity_poly.entity_id
_entity_poly.type
_entity_poly.pdbx_seq_one_letter_code
_entity_poly.pdbx_strand_id
1 'polypeptide(L)'
;SMRCTVSGTPEPSVLWLKDGAVIIEENGHKQILDQSRTLQILDAHPVDRARYTCHAENQAGFAEKYFDLEVYEPARINGSGRRVEVPVVINEESVLSCPAEGVPTPTISWLRKNVPI
;
A
#
# COMPACT_ATOMS: atom_id res chain seq x y z
N SER A 1 10.79 4.51 -1.83
CA SER A 1 11.50 5.34 -0.85
C SER A 1 10.93 6.76 -0.91
N MET A 2 10.91 7.45 0.23
CA MET A 2 10.44 8.83 0.36
C MET A 2 11.63 9.71 0.68
N ARG A 3 11.90 10.70 -0.17
CA ARG A 3 13.06 11.61 -0.02
C ARG A 3 12.61 12.99 0.41
N CYS A 4 13.20 13.46 1.51
CA CYS A 4 13.00 14.76 2.09
C CYS A 4 14.26 15.61 1.91
N THR A 5 14.19 16.58 1.00
CA THR A 5 15.27 17.55 0.80
C THR A 5 15.06 18.69 1.78
N VAL A 6 16.05 18.91 2.65
CA VAL A 6 15.98 19.88 3.73
C VAL A 6 17.18 20.81 3.64
N SER A 7 16.95 22.08 3.93
CA SER A 7 17.97 23.14 3.99
C SER A 7 17.59 24.14 5.07
N GLY A 8 18.56 24.65 5.82
CA GLY A 8 18.33 25.71 6.81
C GLY A 8 19.62 26.17 7.46
N THR A 9 19.58 27.30 8.17
CA THR A 9 20.72 27.79 8.96
C THR A 9 20.23 28.17 10.35
N PRO A 10 20.70 27.52 11.43
CA PRO A 10 21.61 26.36 11.47
C PRO A 10 21.07 25.12 10.72
N GLU A 11 21.94 24.18 10.35
CA GLU A 11 21.53 22.96 9.62
C GLU A 11 20.46 22.20 10.43
N PRO A 12 19.27 21.94 9.86
CA PRO A 12 18.17 21.29 10.58
C PRO A 12 18.35 19.77 10.68
N SER A 13 17.86 19.23 11.78
CA SER A 13 17.72 17.78 11.99
C SER A 13 16.41 17.27 11.39
N VAL A 14 16.37 16.00 10.97
CA VAL A 14 15.19 15.39 10.35
C VAL A 14 14.68 14.20 11.16
N LEU A 15 13.38 14.18 11.41
CA LEU A 15 12.63 13.13 12.08
C LEU A 15 11.50 12.63 11.17
N TRP A 16 11.32 11.31 11.10
CA TRP A 16 10.22 10.71 10.35
C TRP A 16 9.11 10.24 11.27
N LEU A 17 7.87 10.56 10.91
CA LEU A 17 6.66 10.16 11.62
C LEU A 17 5.75 9.35 10.70
N LYS A 18 5.08 8.34 11.24
CA LYS A 18 3.95 7.64 10.62
C LYS A 18 2.72 7.90 11.48
N ASP A 19 1.71 8.55 10.92
CA ASP A 19 0.48 8.93 11.64
C ASP A 19 0.74 9.68 12.97
N GLY A 20 1.79 10.51 12.98
CA GLY A 20 2.22 11.30 14.13
C GLY A 20 3.15 10.58 15.12
N ALA A 21 3.36 9.27 14.98
CA ALA A 21 4.29 8.51 15.81
C ALA A 21 5.69 8.42 15.18
N VAL A 22 6.74 8.55 15.98
CA VAL A 22 8.13 8.42 15.52
C VAL A 22 8.39 7.04 14.95
N ILE A 23 8.99 7.00 13.77
CA ILE A 23 9.38 5.75 13.13
C ILE A 23 10.70 5.29 13.73
N ILE A 24 10.68 4.06 14.22
CA ILE A 24 11.88 3.33 14.66
C ILE A 24 12.23 2.37 13.52
N GLU A 25 13.52 2.29 13.18
CA GLU A 25 14.00 1.28 12.23
C GLU A 25 13.67 -0.12 12.74
N GLU A 26 13.19 -0.98 11.85
CA GLU A 26 12.65 -2.30 12.21
C GLU A 26 13.25 -3.36 11.30
N ASN A 27 14.28 -4.07 11.77
CA ASN A 27 14.88 -5.27 11.14
C ASN A 27 15.07 -5.18 9.61
N GLY A 28 15.34 -4.00 9.07
CA GLY A 28 15.48 -3.74 7.63
C GLY A 28 14.17 -3.47 6.86
N HIS A 29 12.99 -3.71 7.42
CA HIS A 29 11.70 -3.34 6.81
C HIS A 29 11.60 -1.83 6.63
N LYS A 30 11.89 -1.06 7.68
CA LYS A 30 11.97 0.40 7.67
C LYS A 30 13.41 0.82 7.86
N GLN A 31 13.94 1.61 6.93
CA GLN A 31 15.33 2.09 6.94
C GLN A 31 15.37 3.61 6.76
N ILE A 32 16.17 4.27 7.57
CA ILE A 32 16.40 5.71 7.56
C ILE A 32 17.83 5.95 7.06
N LEU A 33 17.93 6.47 5.85
CA LEU A 33 19.17 6.62 5.10
C LEU A 33 19.48 8.10 4.85
N ASP A 34 20.69 8.37 4.35
CA ASP A 34 21.11 9.71 3.90
C ASP A 34 20.96 10.78 4.98
N GLN A 35 21.51 10.52 6.18
CA GLN A 35 21.42 11.43 7.34
C GLN A 35 19.96 11.79 7.71
N SER A 36 19.09 10.78 7.74
CA SER A 36 17.65 10.92 8.00
C SER A 36 16.84 11.61 6.91
N ARG A 37 17.41 11.87 5.73
CA ARG A 37 16.70 12.53 4.61
C ARG A 37 15.90 11.56 3.76
N THR A 38 16.14 10.26 3.87
CA THR A 38 15.42 9.26 3.09
C THR A 38 14.83 8.19 4.01
N LEU A 39 13.51 8.01 3.94
CA LEU A 39 12.83 6.86 4.54
C LEU A 39 12.55 5.82 3.46
N GLN A 40 13.03 4.61 3.68
CA GLN A 40 12.79 3.46 2.82
C GLN A 40 11.96 2.43 3.56
N ILE A 41 10.91 1.95 2.89
CA ILE A 41 10.11 0.81 3.32
C ILE A 41 10.37 -0.28 2.29
N LEU A 42 10.93 -1.40 2.74
CA LEU A 42 11.12 -2.60 1.95
C LEU A 42 9.86 -3.46 2.06
N ASP A 43 9.61 -4.33 1.08
CA ASP A 43 8.50 -5.29 1.10
C ASP A 43 7.16 -4.72 1.63
N ALA A 44 6.68 -3.64 0.99
CA ALA A 44 5.56 -2.85 1.50
C ALA A 44 4.28 -3.69 1.64
N HIS A 45 3.68 -3.66 2.83
CA HIS A 45 2.45 -4.37 3.17
C HIS A 45 1.28 -3.39 3.36
N PRO A 46 0.01 -3.85 3.30
CA PRO A 46 -1.15 -2.98 3.51
C PRO A 46 -1.10 -2.17 4.82
N VAL A 47 -0.48 -2.73 5.86
CA VAL A 47 -0.28 -2.05 7.16
C VAL A 47 0.67 -0.86 7.09
N ASP A 48 1.50 -0.75 6.04
CA ASP A 48 2.38 0.39 5.81
C ASP A 48 1.64 1.58 5.20
N ARG A 49 0.41 1.39 4.69
CA ARG A 49 -0.43 2.49 4.21
C ARG A 49 -0.65 3.51 5.33
N ALA A 50 -0.19 4.74 5.11
CA ALA A 50 -0.28 5.83 6.08
C ALA A 50 0.15 7.15 5.46
N ARG A 51 -0.07 8.24 6.21
CA ARG A 51 0.58 9.52 5.94
C ARG A 51 1.89 9.62 6.71
N TYR A 52 2.99 9.61 5.98
CA TYR A 52 4.33 9.81 6.50
C TYR A 52 4.67 11.29 6.53
N THR A 53 5.32 11.73 7.61
CA THR A 53 5.74 13.12 7.78
C THR A 53 7.25 13.17 7.95
N CYS A 54 7.91 13.95 7.11
CA CYS A 54 9.26 14.42 7.35
C CYS A 54 9.16 15.73 8.14
N HIS A 55 9.59 15.71 9.39
CA HIS A 55 9.65 16.87 10.27
C HIS A 55 11.11 17.34 10.36
N ALA A 56 11.37 18.58 9.94
CA ALA A 56 12.69 19.19 9.96
C ALA A 56 12.72 20.35 10.96
N GLU A 57 13.67 20.34 11.91
CA GLU A 57 13.73 21.31 13.00
C GLU A 57 15.16 21.81 13.27
N ASN A 58 15.28 23.12 13.52
CA ASN A 58 16.48 23.79 14.03
C ASN A 58 16.10 24.87 15.06
N GLN A 59 17.09 25.60 15.59
CA GLN A 59 16.85 26.66 16.58
C GLN A 59 15.97 27.83 16.05
N ALA A 60 15.88 28.02 14.74
CA ALA A 60 15.08 29.07 14.13
C ALA A 60 13.60 28.67 13.92
N GLY A 61 13.29 27.38 13.96
CA GLY A 61 11.93 26.86 13.83
C GLY A 61 11.90 25.46 13.19
N PHE A 62 10.73 25.10 12.66
CA PHE A 62 10.48 23.81 12.03
C PHE A 62 9.70 23.93 10.73
N ALA A 63 9.79 22.90 9.90
CA ALA A 63 9.01 22.73 8.68
C ALA A 63 8.66 21.25 8.47
N GLU A 64 7.52 20.98 7.84
CA GLU A 64 7.04 19.62 7.60
C GLU A 64 6.75 19.36 6.13
N LYS A 65 7.02 18.12 5.70
CA LYS A 65 6.62 17.61 4.38
C LYS A 65 5.86 16.29 4.56
N TYR A 66 4.68 16.21 3.97
CA TYR A 66 3.81 15.04 4.02
C TYR A 66 3.98 14.15 2.79
N PHE A 67 3.85 12.84 2.99
CA PHE A 67 3.86 11.81 1.95
C PHE A 67 2.73 10.82 2.24
N ASP A 68 1.78 10.69 1.31
CA ASP A 68 0.72 9.70 1.42
C ASP A 68 1.16 8.42 0.71
N LEU A 69 1.36 7.35 1.48
CA LEU A 69 1.74 6.04 0.94
C LEU A 69 0.51 5.18 0.76
N GLU A 70 0.18 4.88 -0.50
CA GLU A 70 -0.82 3.88 -0.86
C GLU A 70 -0.13 2.56 -1.24
N VAL A 71 -0.68 1.45 -0.73
CA VAL A 71 -0.20 0.10 -1.03
C VAL A 71 -1.29 -0.63 -1.80
N TYR A 72 -0.91 -1.19 -2.96
CA TYR A 72 -1.78 -1.89 -3.89
C TYR A 72 -1.47 -3.38 -3.88
N GLU A 73 -2.52 -4.20 -3.89
CA GLU A 73 -2.41 -5.65 -3.95
C GLU A 73 -2.99 -6.14 -5.27
N PRO A 74 -2.29 -7.03 -6.00
CA PRO A 74 -2.77 -7.54 -7.27
C PRO A 74 -4.05 -8.33 -7.10
N ALA A 75 -4.92 -8.30 -8.12
CA ALA A 75 -6.14 -9.08 -8.12
C ALA A 75 -5.83 -10.60 -8.10
N ARG A 76 -6.47 -11.32 -7.19
CA ARG A 76 -6.33 -12.77 -7.02
C ARG A 76 -7.71 -13.40 -6.94
N ILE A 77 -7.96 -14.42 -7.76
CA ILE A 77 -9.21 -15.18 -7.73
C ILE A 77 -9.03 -16.34 -6.76
N ASN A 78 -9.90 -16.43 -5.75
CA ASN A 78 -9.84 -17.51 -4.78
C ASN A 78 -10.22 -18.83 -5.45
N GLY A 79 -9.32 -19.82 -5.36
CA GLY A 79 -9.48 -21.08 -6.08
C GLY A 79 -9.15 -21.01 -7.57
N SER A 80 -8.41 -20.00 -8.02
CA SER A 80 -7.90 -19.90 -9.39
C SER A 80 -7.27 -21.23 -9.84
N GLY A 81 -7.66 -21.73 -11.01
CA GLY A 81 -7.13 -22.98 -11.58
C GLY A 81 -7.95 -24.23 -11.23
N ARG A 82 -8.92 -24.16 -10.30
CA ARG A 82 -9.87 -25.25 -10.07
C ARG A 82 -11.09 -25.08 -10.97
N ARG A 83 -11.31 -26.03 -11.88
CA ARG A 83 -12.58 -26.12 -12.61
C ARG A 83 -13.67 -26.54 -11.62
N VAL A 84 -14.71 -25.73 -11.48
CA VAL A 84 -15.89 -26.03 -10.67
C VAL A 84 -17.04 -26.31 -11.63
N GLU A 85 -17.64 -27.49 -11.51
CA GLU A 85 -18.86 -27.84 -12.22
C GLU A 85 -20.04 -27.66 -11.26
N VAL A 86 -21.04 -26.89 -11.68
CA VAL A 86 -22.26 -26.64 -10.91
C VAL A 86 -23.39 -27.35 -11.64
N PRO A 87 -23.84 -28.54 -11.18
CA PRO A 87 -25.02 -29.19 -11.76
C PRO A 87 -26.28 -28.39 -11.42
N VAL A 88 -27.19 -28.24 -12.38
CA VAL A 88 -28.40 -27.42 -12.25
C VAL A 88 -29.61 -28.22 -12.75
N VAL A 89 -30.73 -28.14 -12.05
CA VAL A 89 -32.00 -28.75 -12.46
C VAL A 89 -32.70 -27.82 -13.47
N ILE A 90 -33.39 -28.41 -14.45
CA ILE A 90 -34.12 -27.65 -15.46
C ILE A 90 -35.16 -26.74 -14.79
N ASN A 91 -35.21 -25.48 -15.22
CA ASN A 91 -36.08 -24.41 -14.70
C ASN A 91 -35.77 -23.94 -13.27
N GLU A 92 -34.62 -24.32 -12.71
CA GLU A 92 -34.11 -23.74 -11.47
C GLU A 92 -33.05 -22.66 -11.72
N GLU A 93 -32.99 -21.68 -10.83
CA GLU A 93 -31.97 -20.63 -10.87
C GLU A 93 -30.63 -21.16 -10.31
N SER A 94 -29.52 -20.68 -10.87
CA SER A 94 -28.18 -21.01 -10.37
C SER A 94 -27.29 -19.78 -10.31
N VAL A 95 -26.35 -19.80 -9.37
CA VAL A 95 -25.41 -18.70 -9.12
C VAL A 95 -23.99 -19.20 -9.32
N LEU A 96 -23.24 -18.53 -10.20
CA LEU A 96 -21.81 -18.73 -10.33
C LEU A 96 -21.09 -17.68 -9.47
N SER A 97 -20.30 -18.15 -8.50
CA SER A 97 -19.52 -17.28 -7.62
C SER A 97 -18.06 -17.24 -8.06
N CYS A 98 -17.48 -16.03 -8.11
CA CYS A 98 -16.06 -15.80 -8.39
C CYS A 98 -15.49 -14.86 -7.33
N PRO A 99 -15.21 -15.37 -6.11
CA PRO A 99 -14.61 -14.55 -5.07
C PRO A 99 -13.20 -14.12 -5.50
N ALA A 100 -12.96 -12.82 -5.55
CA ALA A 100 -11.68 -12.23 -5.90
C ALA A 100 -11.29 -11.16 -4.89
N GLU A 101 -10.00 -11.12 -4.57
CA GLU A 101 -9.39 -10.20 -3.61
C GLU A 101 -8.35 -9.34 -4.32
N GLY A 102 -8.07 -8.16 -3.77
CA GLY A 102 -7.14 -7.20 -4.34
C GLY A 102 -7.43 -5.80 -3.82
N VAL A 103 -6.45 -4.91 -3.98
CA VAL A 103 -6.56 -3.52 -3.55
C VAL A 103 -6.12 -2.61 -4.71
N PRO A 104 -7.03 -1.81 -5.29
CA PRO A 104 -8.46 -1.71 -4.95
C PRO A 104 -9.22 -3.01 -5.28
N THR A 105 -10.42 -3.15 -4.72
CA THR A 105 -11.27 -4.32 -4.94
C THR A 105 -11.46 -4.59 -6.43
N PRO A 106 -11.17 -5.81 -6.91
CA PRO A 106 -11.19 -6.11 -8.34
C PRO A 106 -12.61 -6.07 -8.92
N THR A 107 -12.70 -5.70 -10.19
CA THR A 107 -13.96 -5.80 -10.95
C THR A 107 -14.07 -7.19 -11.57
N ILE A 108 -15.26 -7.81 -11.45
CA ILE A 108 -15.52 -9.14 -11.99
C ILE A 108 -16.29 -9.01 -13.31
N SER A 109 -15.76 -9.64 -14.37
CA SER A 109 -16.42 -9.77 -15.67
C SER A 109 -16.52 -11.24 -16.07
N TRP A 110 -17.67 -11.64 -16.59
CA TRP A 110 -17.91 -13.03 -16.98
C TRP A 110 -17.80 -13.23 -18.48
N LEU A 111 -17.38 -14.43 -18.87
CA LEU A 111 -17.30 -14.88 -20.26
C LEU A 111 -18.08 -16.19 -20.40
N ARG A 112 -18.92 -16.29 -21.43
CA ARG A 112 -19.55 -17.53 -21.85
C ARG A 112 -18.96 -17.97 -23.18
N LYS A 113 -18.28 -19.12 -23.21
CA LYS A 113 -17.58 -19.63 -24.41
C LYS A 113 -16.66 -18.55 -25.04
N ASN A 114 -15.90 -17.86 -24.19
CA ASN A 114 -14.98 -16.77 -24.56
C ASN A 114 -15.64 -15.50 -25.11
N VAL A 115 -16.96 -15.34 -24.95
CA VAL A 115 -17.68 -14.11 -25.31
C VAL A 115 -18.12 -13.41 -24.03
N PRO A 116 -17.86 -12.09 -23.86
CA PRO A 116 -18.32 -11.34 -22.69
C PRO A 116 -19.83 -11.47 -22.52
N ILE A 117 -20.28 -11.58 -21.27
CA ILE A 117 -21.70 -11.58 -20.90
C ILE A 117 -22.12 -10.16 -20.55
#